data_AF-A0A6M1YLZ3-F1
#
_entry.id   AF-A0A6M1YLZ3-F1
#
_cell.length_a   1.000
_cell.length_b   1.000
_cell.length_c   1.000
_cell.angle_alpha   90.00
_cell.angle_beta   90.00
_cell.angle_gamma   90.00
#
_symmetry.space_group_name_H-M   'P 1'
#
loop_
_entity.id
_entity.type
_entity.pdbx_description
1 polymer ?
#
loop_
_entity_poly.entity_id
_entity_poly.type
_entity_poly.pdbx_seq_one_letter_code
_entity_poly.pdbx_strand_id
1 'polypeptide(L)'
;MNCQRLFIFFAIFLLISCKDSKKTSLLVKIEEISRLDSDIYYKHQDPTKNLMDLYPFEEETAGFFKITKEFLRCKGNPLNPERVDTSNLDNVKVYLDCVGPAKHSLPLMNEKEGVYPVLLDILNYIQRKTKKRV
;
A
#
# COMPACT_ATOMS: atom_id res chain seq x y z
N MET A 1 51.55 17.89 45.43
CA MET A 1 50.40 18.57 44.76
C MET A 1 50.57 18.72 43.24
N ASN A 2 51.39 17.88 42.56
CA ASN A 2 51.68 18.06 41.13
C ASN A 2 50.91 17.12 40.19
N CYS A 3 50.42 15.95 40.64
CA CYS A 3 49.64 15.04 39.78
C CYS A 3 48.24 15.56 39.44
N GLN A 4 47.59 16.30 40.34
CA GLN A 4 46.22 16.79 40.10
C GLN A 4 46.16 17.86 39.00
N ARG A 5 47.19 18.71 38.91
CA ARG A 5 47.33 19.69 37.80
C ARG A 5 47.59 18.98 36.47
N LEU A 6 48.38 17.90 36.49
CA LEU A 6 48.70 17.11 35.29
C LEU A 6 47.46 16.38 34.74
N PHE A 7 46.58 15.89 35.62
CA PHE A 7 45.29 15.32 35.25
C PHE A 7 44.34 16.33 34.61
N ILE A 8 44.32 17.57 35.12
CA ILE A 8 43.50 18.65 34.55
C ILE A 8 44.02 19.03 33.16
N PHE A 9 45.34 19.14 32.97
CA PHE A 9 45.91 19.38 31.65
C PHE A 9 45.61 18.26 30.66
N PHE A 10 45.66 16.99 31.09
CA PHE A 10 45.33 15.85 30.24
C PHE A 10 43.84 15.82 29.86
N ALA A 11 42.95 16.18 30.80
CA ALA A 11 41.51 16.30 30.53
C ALA A 11 41.20 17.43 29.54
N ILE A 12 41.88 18.58 29.64
CA ILE A 12 41.73 19.68 28.69
C ILE A 12 42.24 19.25 27.29
N PHE A 13 43.33 18.50 27.21
CA PHE A 13 43.87 18.00 25.95
C PHE A 13 42.92 17.00 25.26
N LEU A 14 42.24 16.14 26.03
CA LEU A 14 41.23 15.22 25.51
C LEU A 14 40.00 15.94 24.94
N LEU A 15 39.60 17.08 25.50
CA LEU A 15 38.45 17.86 25.02
C LEU A 15 38.70 18.60 23.70
N ILE A 16 39.96 18.90 23.35
CA ILE A 16 40.32 19.63 22.12
C ILE A 16 40.35 18.69 20.89
N SER A 17 40.41 17.36 21.09
CA SER A 17 40.56 16.39 19.99
C SER A 17 39.25 16.01 19.29
N CYS A 18 38.08 16.39 19.83
CA CYS A 18 36.80 16.21 19.14
C CYS A 18 36.51 17.34 18.15
N LYS A 19 37.21 17.36 17.01
CA LYS A 19 36.70 18.02 15.80
C LYS A 19 36.02 16.97 14.92
N ASP A 20 34.69 16.93 14.97
CA ASP A 20 33.88 16.17 14.01
C ASP A 20 34.04 16.81 12.63
N SER A 21 34.96 16.27 11.85
CA SER A 21 35.19 16.64 10.45
C SER A 21 34.12 15.99 9.58
N LYS A 22 32.87 16.46 9.70
CA LYS A 22 31.78 16.08 8.80
C LYS A 22 31.03 17.28 8.30
N LYS A 23 31.69 18.03 7.40
CA LYS A 23 31.03 18.63 6.23
C LYS A 23 31.99 18.64 5.05
N THR A 24 32.27 17.47 4.49
CA THR A 24 32.36 17.39 3.02
C THR A 24 30.94 17.53 2.49
N SER A 25 30.40 18.76 2.51
CA SER A 25 29.50 19.13 1.43
C SER A 25 30.39 19.10 0.19
N LEU A 26 30.41 17.97 -0.52
CA LEU A 26 30.71 18.01 -1.93
C LEU A 26 29.85 19.14 -2.47
N LEU A 27 30.49 20.24 -2.86
CA LEU A 27 29.87 21.30 -3.64
C LEU A 27 29.40 20.61 -4.91
N VAL A 28 28.20 20.04 -4.88
CA VAL A 28 27.48 19.67 -6.07
C VAL A 28 27.25 20.99 -6.76
N LYS A 29 28.09 21.28 -7.76
CA LYS A 29 27.92 22.42 -8.63
C LYS A 29 26.64 22.13 -9.40
N ILE A 30 25.53 22.68 -8.91
CA ILE A 30 24.25 22.61 -9.60
C ILE A 30 24.44 23.49 -10.83
N GLU A 31 24.65 22.86 -11.99
CA GLU A 31 24.60 23.57 -13.25
C GLU A 31 23.15 23.95 -13.51
N GLU A 32 22.90 25.24 -13.66
CA GLU A 32 21.59 25.77 -13.98
C GLU A 32 21.26 25.39 -15.42
N ILE A 33 20.35 24.44 -15.60
CA ILE A 33 19.84 24.05 -16.90
C ILE A 33 18.96 25.19 -17.40
N SER A 34 19.49 25.99 -18.33
CA SER A 34 18.75 27.03 -19.04
C SER A 34 18.38 26.54 -20.44
N ARG A 35 17.22 26.99 -20.93
CA ARG A 35 16.76 26.68 -22.28
C ARG A 35 17.44 27.59 -23.29
N LEU A 36 17.68 27.09 -24.50
CA LEU A 36 18.17 27.90 -25.61
C LEU A 36 16.99 28.62 -26.26
N ASP A 37 17.21 29.84 -26.77
CA ASP A 37 16.19 30.59 -27.51
C ASP A 37 15.70 29.85 -28.77
N SER A 38 16.48 28.88 -29.25
CA SER A 38 16.14 28.00 -30.37
C SER A 38 15.32 26.76 -29.98
N ASP A 39 14.98 26.58 -28.71
CA ASP A 39 14.24 25.40 -28.26
C ASP A 39 12.80 25.42 -28.80
N ILE A 40 12.44 24.34 -29.51
CA ILE A 40 11.11 24.17 -30.09
C ILE A 40 10.22 23.44 -29.08
N TYR A 41 9.09 24.04 -28.73
CA TYR A 41 8.08 23.40 -27.88
C TYR A 41 7.24 22.44 -28.72
N TYR A 42 7.36 21.15 -28.45
CA TYR A 42 6.39 20.18 -28.95
C TYR A 42 5.07 20.39 -28.21
N LYS A 43 4.01 20.76 -28.93
CA LYS A 43 2.65 20.70 -28.37
C LYS A 43 2.31 19.23 -28.16
N HIS A 44 2.30 18.81 -26.89
CA HIS A 44 1.66 17.56 -26.54
C HIS A 44 0.17 17.67 -26.89
N GLN A 45 -0.39 16.62 -27.49
CA GLN A 45 -1.84 16.53 -27.62
C GLN A 45 -2.44 16.52 -26.22
N ASP A 46 -3.56 17.21 -26.07
CA ASP A 46 -4.32 17.15 -24.82
C ASP A 46 -4.70 15.68 -24.56
N PRO A 47 -4.52 15.19 -23.32
CA PRO A 47 -4.86 13.83 -22.98
C PRO A 47 -6.35 13.62 -23.26
N THR A 48 -6.66 12.71 -24.17
CA THR A 48 -8.03 12.27 -24.40
C THR A 48 -8.39 11.24 -23.33
N LYS A 49 -9.57 11.40 -22.73
CA LYS A 49 -10.08 10.43 -21.78
C LYS A 49 -10.49 9.19 -22.55
N ASN A 50 -9.65 8.15 -22.55
CA ASN A 50 -10.09 6.82 -22.97
C ASN A 50 -11.13 6.35 -21.96
N LEU A 51 -12.36 6.12 -22.44
CA LEU A 51 -13.33 5.33 -21.70
C LEU A 51 -12.77 3.90 -21.68
N MET A 52 -12.47 3.42 -20.48
CA MET A 52 -11.96 2.07 -20.30
C MET A 52 -13.08 1.10 -20.70
N ASP A 53 -12.78 0.17 -21.61
CA ASP A 53 -13.71 -0.91 -21.90
C ASP A 53 -13.93 -1.74 -20.64
N LEU A 54 -15.17 -2.15 -20.39
CA LEU A 54 -15.50 -3.06 -19.30
C LEU A 54 -14.83 -4.41 -19.55
N TYR A 55 -14.24 -5.00 -18.51
CA TYR A 55 -13.74 -6.36 -18.62
C TYR A 55 -14.92 -7.34 -18.86
N PRO A 56 -14.70 -8.50 -19.50
CA PRO A 56 -15.79 -9.45 -19.80
C PRO A 56 -16.58 -9.93 -18.57
N PHE A 57 -16.00 -9.86 -17.37
CA PHE A 57 -16.67 -10.21 -16.11
C PHE A 57 -17.39 -9.01 -15.45
N GLU A 58 -17.24 -7.80 -15.99
CA GLU A 58 -17.87 -6.56 -15.54
C GLU A 58 -19.19 -6.28 -16.28
N GLU A 59 -19.83 -7.29 -16.86
CA GLU A 59 -21.16 -7.17 -17.46
C GLU A 59 -22.13 -6.45 -16.49
N GLU A 60 -22.68 -5.33 -16.96
CA GLU A 60 -23.59 -4.53 -16.16
C GLU A 60 -24.93 -5.26 -15.97
N THR A 61 -25.28 -5.51 -14.72
CA THR A 61 -26.67 -5.80 -14.35
C THR A 61 -27.34 -4.49 -13.97
N ALA A 62 -28.22 -3.99 -14.84
CA ALA A 62 -29.08 -2.84 -14.52
C ALA A 62 -28.34 -1.53 -14.18
N GLY A 63 -27.19 -1.26 -14.83
CA GLY A 63 -26.37 -0.06 -14.59
C GLY A 63 -25.40 -0.16 -13.42
N PHE A 64 -25.26 -1.34 -12.83
CA PHE A 64 -24.27 -1.65 -11.79
C PHE A 64 -23.48 -2.90 -12.16
N PHE A 65 -22.22 -2.94 -11.72
CA PHE A 65 -21.36 -4.11 -11.86
C PHE A 65 -22.00 -5.35 -11.21
N LYS A 66 -21.95 -6.48 -11.93
CA LYS A 66 -22.36 -7.77 -11.38
C LYS A 66 -21.54 -8.10 -10.14
N ILE A 67 -22.24 -8.48 -9.06
CA ILE A 67 -21.61 -8.93 -7.83
C ILE A 67 -21.05 -10.33 -8.07
N THR A 68 -19.73 -10.42 -8.17
CA THR A 68 -18.97 -11.68 -8.25
C THR A 68 -18.40 -12.04 -6.89
N LYS A 69 -17.87 -13.26 -6.73
CA LYS A 69 -17.19 -13.67 -5.48
C LYS A 69 -16.05 -12.70 -5.09
N GLU A 70 -15.41 -12.08 -6.08
CA GLU A 70 -14.30 -11.13 -5.88
C GLU A 70 -14.78 -9.80 -5.31
N PHE A 71 -16.05 -9.44 -5.54
CA PHE A 71 -16.67 -8.24 -4.96
C PHE A 71 -16.78 -8.33 -3.43
N LEU A 72 -16.84 -9.55 -2.89
CA LEU A 72 -16.94 -9.81 -1.45
C LEU A 72 -15.59 -9.79 -0.73
N ARG A 73 -14.48 -9.61 -1.45
CA ARG A 73 -13.16 -9.50 -0.81
C ARG A 73 -13.01 -8.14 -0.11
N CYS A 74 -12.33 -8.16 1.04
CA CYS A 74 -12.06 -6.98 1.88
C CYS A 74 -11.33 -5.83 1.15
N LYS A 75 -10.59 -6.10 0.08
CA LYS A 75 -9.75 -5.11 -0.66
C LYS A 75 -8.81 -4.29 0.25
N GLY A 76 -8.44 -4.81 1.43
CA GLY A 76 -7.59 -4.11 2.40
C GLY A 76 -8.31 -3.09 3.29
N ASN A 77 -9.63 -3.21 3.48
CA ASN A 77 -10.40 -2.34 4.39
C ASN A 77 -10.00 -2.57 5.87
N PRO A 78 -9.54 -1.53 6.60
CA PRO A 78 -9.12 -1.64 8.00
C PRO A 78 -10.25 -1.95 9.00
N LEU A 79 -11.52 -1.89 8.58
CA LEU A 79 -12.68 -2.21 9.44
C LEU A 79 -12.89 -3.72 9.66
N ASN A 80 -12.11 -4.59 9.01
CA ASN A 80 -12.18 -6.04 9.13
C ASN A 80 -10.88 -6.59 9.77
N PRO A 81 -10.80 -6.65 11.12
CA PRO A 81 -9.60 -7.12 11.81
C PRO A 81 -9.40 -8.64 11.65
N GLU A 82 -8.18 -9.10 11.91
CA GLU A 82 -7.82 -10.51 11.85
C GLU A 82 -8.57 -11.37 12.88
N ARG A 83 -8.91 -12.61 12.48
CA ARG A 83 -9.53 -13.60 13.37
C ARG A 83 -8.47 -14.57 13.87
N VAL A 84 -8.23 -14.60 15.18
CA VAL A 84 -7.29 -15.54 15.81
C VAL A 84 -8.06 -16.74 16.35
N ASP A 85 -7.66 -17.95 15.95
CA ASP A 85 -8.21 -19.20 16.45
C ASP A 85 -7.22 -19.85 17.43
N THR A 86 -7.61 -19.83 18.69
CA THR A 86 -6.83 -20.33 19.84
C THR A 86 -7.28 -21.72 20.31
N SER A 87 -8.12 -22.41 19.53
CA SER A 87 -8.65 -23.75 19.88
C SER A 87 -7.55 -24.81 20.05
N ASN A 88 -6.40 -24.64 19.40
CA ASN A 88 -5.19 -25.43 19.65
C ASN A 88 -4.03 -24.49 20.02
N LEU A 89 -3.62 -24.53 21.28
CA LEU A 89 -2.56 -23.67 21.82
C LEU A 89 -1.18 -23.96 21.19
N ASP A 90 -0.95 -25.18 20.71
CA ASP A 90 0.29 -25.55 20.02
C ASP A 90 0.31 -25.12 18.55
N ASN A 91 -0.85 -24.73 18.00
CA ASN A 91 -1.02 -24.32 16.61
C ASN A 91 -2.06 -23.20 16.48
N VAL A 92 -1.73 -22.02 17.03
CA VAL A 92 -2.56 -20.82 16.88
C VAL A 92 -2.66 -20.44 15.40
N LYS A 93 -3.88 -20.45 14.85
CA LYS A 93 -4.13 -20.06 13.46
C LYS A 93 -4.64 -18.63 13.41
N VAL A 94 -3.86 -17.76 12.78
CA VAL A 94 -4.29 -16.38 12.49
C VAL A 94 -4.90 -16.35 11.10
N TYR A 95 -6.20 -16.11 11.02
CA TYR A 95 -6.93 -15.88 9.78
C TYR A 95 -6.94 -14.38 9.51
N LEU A 96 -6.12 -13.98 8.55
CA LEU A 96 -6.02 -12.61 8.11
C LEU A 96 -7.13 -12.36 7.09
N ASP A 97 -8.16 -11.62 7.49
CA ASP A 97 -9.23 -11.24 6.56
C ASP A 97 -8.73 -10.21 5.54
N CYS A 98 -7.64 -9.47 5.86
CA CYS A 98 -7.19 -8.30 5.10
C CYS A 98 -5.66 -8.16 4.84
N VAL A 99 -4.98 -9.06 4.10
CA VAL A 99 -3.52 -8.93 3.80
C VAL A 99 -3.19 -8.98 2.30
N GLY A 100 -3.84 -8.10 1.54
CA GLY A 100 -3.55 -7.87 0.12
C GLY A 100 -3.50 -9.16 -0.73
N PRO A 101 -2.82 -9.17 -1.88
CA PRO A 101 -2.78 -10.36 -2.76
C PRO A 101 -2.16 -11.62 -2.13
N ALA A 102 -1.58 -11.52 -0.93
CA ALA A 102 -0.84 -12.61 -0.29
C ALA A 102 -1.71 -13.53 0.58
N LYS A 103 -2.71 -13.01 1.31
CA LYS A 103 -3.52 -13.81 2.26
C LYS A 103 -4.92 -13.20 2.48
N HIS A 104 -5.82 -13.38 1.52
CA HIS A 104 -7.26 -13.23 1.72
C HIS A 104 -7.93 -14.50 1.20
N SER A 105 -8.67 -15.22 2.04
CA SER A 105 -9.48 -16.33 1.55
C SER A 105 -10.95 -16.09 1.81
N LEU A 106 -11.76 -16.24 0.77
CA LEU A 106 -13.20 -16.50 0.95
C LEU A 106 -13.37 -17.77 1.80
N PRO A 107 -14.55 -17.99 2.40
CA PRO A 107 -14.81 -19.22 3.15
C PRO A 107 -14.36 -20.46 2.38
N LEU A 108 -13.69 -21.38 3.09
CA LEU A 108 -13.24 -22.63 2.50
C LEU A 108 -14.42 -23.60 2.40
N MET A 109 -14.77 -23.97 1.18
CA MET A 109 -15.76 -25.00 0.85
C MET A 109 -15.02 -26.13 0.14
N ASN A 110 -15.01 -27.34 0.71
CA ASN A 110 -14.24 -28.47 0.16
C ASN A 110 -12.77 -28.11 -0.10
N GLU A 111 -12.11 -27.48 0.89
CA GLU A 111 -10.70 -27.08 0.84
C GLU A 111 -10.35 -26.02 -0.23
N LYS A 112 -11.35 -25.44 -0.89
CA LYS A 112 -11.18 -24.36 -1.87
C LYS A 112 -11.96 -23.11 -1.45
N GLU A 113 -11.43 -21.94 -1.78
CA GLU A 113 -12.14 -20.68 -1.58
C GLU A 113 -13.44 -20.64 -2.39
N GLY A 114 -14.56 -20.43 -1.69
CA GLY A 114 -15.88 -20.49 -2.28
C GLY A 114 -16.87 -19.52 -1.65
N VAL A 115 -17.81 -19.09 -2.48
CA VAL A 115 -19.04 -18.41 -2.05
C VAL A 115 -20.18 -19.19 -2.66
N TYR A 116 -21.24 -19.41 -1.90
CA TYR A 116 -22.41 -20.12 -2.41
C TYR A 116 -22.98 -19.40 -3.64
N PRO A 117 -23.13 -20.08 -4.79
CA PRO A 117 -23.65 -19.46 -6.00
C PRO A 117 -25.01 -18.79 -5.78
N VAL A 118 -25.88 -19.42 -5.00
CA VAL A 118 -27.21 -18.89 -4.67
C VAL A 118 -27.16 -17.52 -3.98
N LEU A 119 -26.13 -17.26 -3.16
CA LEU A 119 -25.95 -15.96 -2.52
C LEU A 119 -25.67 -14.88 -3.57
N LEU A 120 -24.78 -15.17 -4.53
CA LEU A 120 -24.47 -14.24 -5.61
C LEU A 120 -25.71 -13.97 -6.47
N ASP A 121 -26.51 -14.99 -6.75
CA ASP A 121 -27.76 -14.84 -7.52
C ASP A 121 -28.78 -13.95 -6.79
N ILE A 122 -28.94 -14.14 -5.47
CA ILE A 122 -29.83 -13.32 -4.65
C ILE A 122 -29.35 -11.86 -4.63
N LEU A 123 -28.06 -11.60 -4.38
CA LEU A 123 -27.52 -10.25 -4.33
C LEU A 123 -27.67 -9.51 -5.67
N ASN A 124 -27.36 -10.19 -6.78
CA ASN A 124 -27.55 -9.64 -8.12
C ASN A 124 -29.04 -9.44 -8.44
N TYR A 125 -29.92 -10.35 -8.01
CA TYR A 125 -31.36 -10.19 -8.15
C TYR A 125 -31.86 -8.95 -7.41
N ILE A 126 -31.44 -8.75 -6.16
CA ILE A 126 -31.79 -7.57 -5.36
C ILE A 126 -31.29 -6.30 -6.05
N GLN A 127 -30.02 -6.23 -6.43
CA GLN A 127 -29.44 -5.07 -7.12
C GLN A 127 -30.22 -4.73 -8.40
N ARG A 128 -30.59 -5.74 -9.19
CA ARG A 128 -31.40 -5.57 -10.41
C ARG A 128 -32.82 -5.06 -10.12
N LYS A 129 -33.45 -5.54 -9.04
CA LYS A 129 -34.83 -5.17 -8.67
C LYS A 129 -34.91 -3.81 -8.01
N THR A 130 -33.96 -3.47 -7.13
CA THR A 130 -33.95 -2.21 -6.38
C THR A 130 -33.33 -1.07 -7.18
N LYS A 131 -32.53 -1.38 -8.22
CA LYS A 131 -31.72 -0.40 -8.96
C LYS A 131 -30.82 0.40 -8.01
N LYS A 132 -30.40 -0.22 -6.90
CA LYS A 132 -29.48 0.35 -5.91
C LYS A 132 -28.28 -0.58 -5.80
N ARG A 133 -27.12 0.02 -5.53
CA ARG A 133 -25.91 -0.72 -5.19
C ARG A 133 -26.17 -1.53 -3.92
N VAL A 134 -25.90 -2.83 -4.00
CA VAL A 134 -25.91 -3.76 -2.87
C VAL A 134 -24.48 -3.95 -2.37
#